data_AF-A0A1Y5PDC3-F1
#
_entry.id   AF-A0A1Y5PDC3-F1
#
_cell.length_a   1.000
_cell.length_b   1.000
_cell.length_c   1.000
_cell.angle_alpha   90.00
_cell.angle_beta   90.00
_cell.angle_gamma   90.00
#
_symmetry.space_group_name_H-M   'P 1'
#
loop_
_entity.id
_entity.type
_entity.pdbx_description
1 polymer ?
#
loop_
_entity_poly.entity_id
_entity_poly.type
_entity_poly.pdbx_seq_one_letter_code
_entity_poly.pdbx_strand_id
1 'polypeptide(L)'
;MPTAPYVKACINGARTADAHPGLPVSPQQLADAAVAAHRAGAKAVHLHPKTADGVDSLAPETVAAAVDAVRHALPGLPLGVRRGSGRCPIRSSGCAPSSRGPCGPISPRSTGMSPVRWNWRSCC
;
A
#
# COMPACT_ATOMS: atom_id res chain seq x y z
N MET A 1 -11.59 -28.66 6.08
CA MET A 1 -10.59 -27.75 6.65
C MET A 1 -10.99 -26.34 6.27
N PRO A 2 -11.19 -25.38 7.20
CA PRO A 2 -11.40 -24.00 6.83
C PRO A 2 -10.15 -23.48 6.12
N THR A 3 -10.31 -22.85 4.97
CA THR A 3 -9.21 -22.16 4.27
C THR A 3 -8.77 -20.98 5.13
N ALA A 4 -7.47 -20.88 5.42
CA ALA A 4 -6.94 -19.74 6.17
C ALA A 4 -7.32 -18.42 5.48
N PRO A 5 -7.78 -17.39 6.22
CA PRO A 5 -8.20 -16.13 5.62
C PRO A 5 -7.03 -15.41 4.94
N TYR A 6 -7.32 -14.70 3.86
CA TYR A 6 -6.33 -13.83 3.21
C TYR A 6 -6.17 -12.53 4.00
N VAL A 7 -5.03 -12.37 4.66
CA VAL A 7 -4.74 -11.19 5.49
C VAL A 7 -3.82 -10.22 4.75
N LYS A 8 -4.24 -8.95 4.67
CA LYS A 8 -3.39 -7.82 4.24
C LYS A 8 -3.07 -6.93 5.44
N ALA A 9 -1.79 -6.67 5.70
CA ALA A 9 -1.37 -5.80 6.80
C ALA A 9 -1.20 -4.34 6.34
N CYS A 10 -1.88 -3.39 6.99
CA CYS A 10 -1.61 -1.95 6.89
C CYS A 10 -0.50 -1.58 7.88
N ILE A 11 0.73 -1.39 7.42
CA ILE A 11 1.91 -1.35 8.32
C ILE A 11 2.19 0.01 8.96
N ASN A 12 1.59 1.09 8.49
CA ASN A 12 1.68 2.41 9.13
C ASN A 12 0.37 3.21 9.05
N GLY A 13 -0.16 3.41 7.85
CA GLY A 13 -1.36 4.23 7.62
C GLY A 13 -1.07 5.73 7.61
N ALA A 14 -2.14 6.55 7.65
CA ALA A 14 -2.05 8.02 7.55
C ALA A 14 -1.57 8.72 8.84
N ARG A 15 -1.11 7.97 9.84
CA ARG A 15 -0.63 8.52 11.12
C ARG A 15 0.70 9.24 10.92
N THR A 16 0.93 10.30 11.67
CA THR A 16 2.22 10.99 11.74
C THR A 16 3.17 10.25 12.70
N ALA A 17 4.47 10.53 12.60
CA ALA A 17 5.51 9.82 13.38
C ALA A 17 5.33 10.01 14.91
N ASP A 18 4.80 11.14 15.34
CA ASP A 18 4.49 11.46 16.74
C ASP A 18 3.33 10.64 17.32
N ALA A 19 2.48 10.05 16.47
CA ALA A 19 1.33 9.27 16.93
C ALA A 19 1.73 7.97 17.65
N HIS A 20 2.89 7.38 17.32
CA HIS A 20 3.42 6.19 17.98
C HIS A 20 4.93 6.01 17.70
N PRO A 21 5.77 5.78 18.72
CA PRO A 21 7.23 5.68 18.53
C PRO A 21 7.66 4.51 17.63
N GLY A 22 6.85 3.45 17.58
CA GLY A 22 7.06 2.30 16.70
C GLY A 22 6.46 2.43 15.30
N LEU A 23 5.95 3.60 14.89
CA LEU A 23 5.39 3.78 13.56
C LEU A 23 6.50 3.73 12.50
N PRO A 24 6.44 2.81 11.50
CA PRO A 24 7.42 2.78 10.43
C PRO A 24 7.32 4.02 9.52
N VAL A 25 8.44 4.73 9.36
CA VAL A 25 8.53 5.95 8.54
C VAL A 25 9.53 5.79 7.40
N SER A 26 10.76 5.44 7.71
CA SER A 26 11.84 5.29 6.72
C SER A 26 11.62 4.06 5.82
N PRO A 27 12.20 4.04 4.61
CA PRO A 27 12.14 2.86 3.73
C PRO A 27 12.58 1.56 4.40
N GLN A 28 13.65 1.60 5.20
CA GLN A 28 14.14 0.42 5.91
C GLN A 28 13.14 -0.05 6.97
N GLN A 29 12.59 0.86 7.78
CA GLN A 29 11.57 0.51 8.76
C GLN A 29 10.31 -0.09 8.11
N LEU A 30 9.92 0.41 6.93
CA LEU A 30 8.81 -0.14 6.16
C LEU A 30 9.10 -1.57 5.68
N ALA A 31 10.33 -1.84 5.22
CA ALA A 31 10.76 -3.18 4.84
C ALA A 31 10.75 -4.13 6.04
N ASP A 32 11.29 -3.71 7.19
CA ASP A 32 11.34 -4.52 8.41
C ASP A 32 9.92 -4.85 8.92
N ALA A 33 9.02 -3.86 8.91
CA ALA A 33 7.62 -4.05 9.27
C ALA A 33 6.88 -4.98 8.29
N ALA A 34 7.17 -4.89 6.98
CA ALA A 34 6.61 -5.80 5.99
C ALA A 34 7.10 -7.25 6.22
N VAL A 35 8.38 -7.44 6.56
CA VAL A 35 8.95 -8.77 6.88
C VAL A 35 8.28 -9.35 8.11
N ALA A 36 8.15 -8.55 9.18
CA ALA A 36 7.47 -8.96 10.40
C ALA A 36 6.01 -9.36 10.13
N ALA A 37 5.26 -8.54 9.37
CA ALA A 37 3.88 -8.83 9.01
C ALA A 37 3.75 -10.12 8.17
N HIS A 38 4.65 -10.32 7.19
CA HIS A 38 4.64 -11.52 6.36
C HIS A 38 4.95 -12.79 7.18
N ARG A 39 5.93 -12.72 8.07
CA ARG A 39 6.27 -13.81 9.01
C ARG A 39 5.10 -14.14 9.95
N ALA A 40 4.30 -13.15 10.33
CA ALA A 40 3.08 -13.34 11.11
C ALA A 40 1.90 -13.92 10.29
N GLY A 41 2.06 -14.14 8.99
CA GLY A 41 1.07 -14.79 8.12
C GLY A 41 0.37 -13.87 7.12
N ALA A 42 0.70 -12.56 7.10
CA ALA A 42 0.14 -11.65 6.11
C ALA A 42 0.55 -12.06 4.69
N LYS A 43 -0.43 -12.09 3.78
CA LYS A 43 -0.26 -12.47 2.37
C LYS A 43 -0.06 -11.26 1.45
N ALA A 44 -0.21 -10.05 1.99
CA ALA A 44 0.04 -8.78 1.33
C ALA A 44 0.29 -7.69 2.37
N VAL A 45 0.91 -6.60 1.95
CA VAL A 45 1.10 -5.40 2.78
C VAL A 45 0.61 -4.14 2.08
N HIS A 46 0.16 -3.17 2.86
CA HIS A 46 -0.14 -1.81 2.42
C HIS A 46 0.72 -0.83 3.20
N LEU A 47 1.32 0.13 2.50
CA LEU A 47 2.10 1.19 3.13
C LEU A 47 1.73 2.58 2.63
N HIS A 48 2.02 3.56 3.46
CA HIS A 48 2.03 4.98 3.13
C HIS A 48 3.49 5.42 3.08
N PRO A 49 4.04 5.81 1.92
CA PRO A 49 5.39 6.36 1.86
C PRO A 49 5.42 7.70 2.59
N LYS A 50 6.52 7.96 3.30
CA LYS A 50 6.68 9.14 4.13
C LYS A 50 8.01 9.83 3.84
N THR A 51 8.02 11.16 3.95
CA THR A 51 9.26 11.93 3.99
C THR A 51 10.04 11.60 5.27
N ALA A 52 11.30 12.07 5.35
CA ALA A 52 12.11 11.94 6.56
C ALA A 52 11.42 12.55 7.80
N ASP A 53 10.60 13.59 7.61
CA ASP A 53 9.81 14.25 8.66
C ASP A 53 8.53 13.48 9.05
N GLY A 54 8.29 12.30 8.47
CA GLY A 54 7.13 11.46 8.80
C GLY A 54 5.82 11.81 8.08
N VAL A 55 5.87 12.79 7.18
CA VAL A 55 4.70 13.26 6.41
C VAL A 55 4.44 12.34 5.22
N ASP A 56 3.19 11.95 5.02
CA ASP A 56 2.79 11.17 3.83
C ASP A 56 3.20 11.89 2.53
N SER A 57 3.90 11.18 1.65
CA SER A 57 4.35 11.71 0.36
C SER A 57 4.07 10.72 -0.76
N LEU A 58 3.69 11.27 -1.91
CA LEU A 58 3.55 10.54 -3.18
C LEU A 58 4.54 11.05 -4.23
N ALA A 59 5.56 11.79 -3.81
CA ALA A 59 6.64 12.18 -4.69
C ALA A 59 7.33 10.91 -5.24
N PRO A 60 7.63 10.85 -6.55
CA PRO A 60 8.13 9.63 -7.20
C PRO A 60 9.30 8.98 -6.48
N GLU A 61 10.25 9.78 -5.99
CA GLU A 61 11.43 9.35 -5.26
C GLU A 61 11.09 8.75 -3.89
N THR A 62 10.12 9.31 -3.17
CA THR A 62 9.70 8.76 -1.87
C THR A 62 8.97 7.44 -2.05
N VAL A 63 8.11 7.35 -3.08
CA VAL A 63 7.41 6.12 -3.44
C VAL A 63 8.39 5.04 -3.88
N ALA A 64 9.33 5.38 -4.76
CA ALA A 64 10.34 4.44 -5.27
C ALA A 64 11.18 3.88 -4.12
N ALA A 65 11.73 4.75 -3.25
CA ALA A 65 12.54 4.31 -2.12
C ALA A 65 11.78 3.33 -1.20
N ALA A 66 10.52 3.61 -0.87
CA ALA A 66 9.71 2.72 -0.03
C ALA A 66 9.38 1.39 -0.72
N VAL A 67 9.01 1.43 -2.01
CA VAL A 67 8.67 0.24 -2.80
C VAL A 67 9.88 -0.65 -3.01
N ASP A 68 11.02 -0.06 -3.36
CA ASP A 68 12.25 -0.79 -3.64
C ASP A 68 12.79 -1.47 -2.38
N ALA A 69 12.78 -0.79 -1.23
CA ALA A 69 13.16 -1.39 0.04
C ALA A 69 12.32 -2.63 0.39
N VAL A 70 10.99 -2.54 0.27
CA VAL A 70 10.10 -3.68 0.57
C VAL A 70 10.27 -4.80 -0.45
N ARG A 71 10.41 -4.48 -1.75
CA ARG A 71 10.60 -5.49 -2.80
C ARG A 71 11.94 -6.20 -2.68
N HIS A 72 12.98 -5.49 -2.25
CA HIS A 72 14.28 -6.08 -1.99
C HIS A 72 14.21 -7.07 -0.82
N ALA A 73 13.53 -6.69 0.26
CA ALA A 73 13.37 -7.56 1.43
C ALA A 73 12.43 -8.76 1.19
N LEU A 74 11.37 -8.57 0.39
CA LEU A 74 10.33 -9.58 0.13
C LEU A 74 9.97 -9.65 -1.36
N PRO A 75 10.82 -10.26 -2.20
CA PRO A 75 10.53 -10.45 -3.61
C PRO A 75 9.21 -11.21 -3.81
N GLY A 76 8.29 -10.64 -4.59
CA GLY A 76 7.01 -11.29 -4.94
C GLY A 76 5.87 -11.10 -3.93
N LEU A 77 6.09 -10.47 -2.78
CA LEU A 77 4.99 -10.14 -1.86
C LEU A 77 4.07 -9.08 -2.51
N PRO A 78 2.74 -9.31 -2.56
CA PRO A 78 1.82 -8.28 -3.02
C PRO A 78 1.88 -7.03 -2.15
N LEU A 79 2.25 -5.91 -2.78
CA LEU A 79 2.47 -4.62 -2.14
C LEU A 79 1.48 -3.58 -2.68
N GLY A 80 0.70 -2.98 -1.78
CA GLY A 80 -0.12 -1.80 -2.05
C GLY A 80 0.53 -0.54 -1.50
N VAL A 81 0.51 0.54 -2.28
CA VAL A 81 0.95 1.87 -1.85
C VAL A 81 -0.29 2.75 -1.74
N ARG A 82 -0.37 3.60 -0.71
CA ARG A 82 -1.39 4.67 -0.65
C ARG A 82 -1.39 5.43 -1.97
N ARG A 83 -2.59 5.69 -2.49
CA ARG A 83 -2.80 6.60 -3.61
C ARG A 83 -3.44 7.88 -3.08
N GLY A 84 -3.11 9.01 -3.70
CA GLY A 84 -3.64 10.30 -3.29
C GLY A 84 -5.15 10.36 -3.46
N SER A 85 -5.84 11.01 -2.53
CA SER A 85 -7.21 11.49 -2.69
C SER A 85 -7.15 12.75 -3.56
N GLY A 86 -7.20 12.60 -4.88
CA GLY A 86 -6.91 13.71 -5.79
C GLY A 86 -7.76 14.96 -5.54
N ARG A 87 -7.09 16.09 -5.29
CA ARG A 87 -7.20 17.24 -6.18
C ARG A 87 -5.78 17.50 -6.71
N CYS A 88 -5.53 17.03 -7.93
CA CYS A 88 -4.27 17.25 -8.64
C CYS A 88 -4.22 18.72 -9.11
N PRO A 89 -3.17 19.51 -8.86
CA PRO A 89 -3.09 20.89 -9.35
C PRO A 89 -2.73 21.01 -10.84
N ILE A 90 -2.64 19.92 -11.61
CA ILE A 90 -2.47 19.99 -13.06
C ILE A 90 -3.50 19.13 -13.81
N ARG A 91 -4.26 19.79 -14.68
CA ARG A 91 -5.31 19.21 -15.52
C ARG A 91 -4.69 18.61 -16.77
N SER A 92 -4.41 17.31 -16.75
CA SER A 92 -4.41 16.49 -17.98
C SER A 92 -5.62 15.55 -17.91
N SER A 93 -6.39 15.58 -18.99
CA SER A 93 -7.75 15.04 -19.14
C SER A 93 -7.85 13.55 -18.79
N GLY A 94 -8.68 13.20 -17.79
CA GLY A 94 -9.14 11.82 -17.59
C GLY A 94 -9.44 11.33 -16.16
N CYS A 95 -9.40 12.16 -15.12
CA CYS A 95 -9.69 11.68 -13.76
C CYS A 95 -11.18 11.76 -13.41
N ALA A 96 -11.87 10.61 -13.45
CA ALA A 96 -13.20 10.46 -12.87
C ALA A 96 -13.13 10.23 -11.34
N PRO A 97 -14.05 10.80 -10.54
CA PRO A 97 -14.12 10.55 -9.10
C PRO A 97 -14.70 9.14 -8.86
N SER A 98 -14.08 8.33 -7.99
CA SER A 98 -14.53 6.97 -7.70
C SER A 98 -14.80 6.76 -6.22
N SER A 99 -15.98 6.21 -5.95
CA SER A 99 -16.63 5.92 -4.67
C SER A 99 -15.97 4.79 -3.87
N ARG A 100 -16.25 4.78 -2.56
CA ARG A 100 -15.80 3.80 -1.56
C ARG A 100 -16.34 2.40 -1.89
N GLY A 101 -15.49 1.49 -2.37
CA GLY A 101 -15.82 0.06 -2.56
C GLY A 101 -15.13 -0.83 -1.53
N PRO A 102 -15.58 -2.06 -1.26
CA PRO A 102 -14.96 -2.96 -0.27
C PRO A 102 -13.58 -3.46 -0.72
N CYS A 103 -12.75 -3.86 0.26
CA CYS A 103 -11.48 -4.54 0.01
C CYS A 103 -11.74 -5.94 -0.55
N GLY A 104 -11.35 -6.19 -1.80
CA GLY A 104 -11.50 -7.49 -2.43
C GLY A 104 -10.93 -7.54 -3.85
N PRO A 105 -10.94 -8.73 -4.48
CA PRO A 105 -10.67 -8.87 -5.90
C PRO A 105 -11.65 -8.02 -6.71
N ILE A 106 -11.15 -7.20 -7.63
CA ILE A 106 -12.00 -6.56 -8.64
C ILE A 106 -12.43 -7.67 -9.60
N SER A 107 -13.73 -7.93 -9.68
CA SER A 107 -14.29 -8.89 -10.63
C SER A 107 -13.94 -8.45 -12.06
N PRO A 108 -13.27 -9.30 -12.88
CA PRO A 108 -12.92 -8.97 -14.24
C PRO A 108 -14.17 -9.13 -15.12
N ARG A 109 -15.01 -8.10 -15.18
CA ARG A 109 -15.84 -7.91 -16.37
C ARG A 109 -15.07 -6.98 -17.31
N SER A 110 -14.92 -7.45 -18.55
CA SER A 110 -14.22 -6.83 -19.70
C SER A 110 -12.69 -6.67 -19.58
N THR A 111 -11.96 -7.75 -19.87
CA THR A 111 -10.73 -7.85 -20.72
C THR A 111 -9.95 -9.10 -20.30
N GLY A 112 -9.70 -9.99 -21.25
CA GLY A 112 -9.13 -11.31 -21.00
C GLY A 112 -7.71 -11.28 -20.43
N MET A 113 -7.45 -12.24 -19.52
CA MET A 113 -6.17 -12.68 -18.95
C MET A 113 -5.41 -11.75 -17.94
N SER A 114 -5.31 -12.25 -16.68
CA SER A 114 -4.25 -12.05 -15.65
C SER A 114 -4.23 -10.77 -14.78
N PRO A 115 -3.59 -10.83 -13.57
CA PRO A 115 -3.96 -11.54 -12.35
C PRO A 115 -5.07 -10.78 -11.57
N VAL A 116 -5.53 -11.32 -10.44
CA VAL A 116 -6.51 -10.65 -9.55
C VAL A 116 -6.08 -9.19 -9.29
N ARG A 117 -6.76 -8.22 -9.91
CA ARG A 117 -6.56 -6.80 -9.62
C ARG A 117 -7.25 -6.51 -8.31
N TRP A 118 -6.46 -6.25 -7.26
CA TRP A 118 -7.00 -5.87 -5.96
C TRP A 118 -7.36 -4.39 -5.95
N ASN A 119 -8.58 -4.06 -5.49
CA ASN A 119 -8.95 -2.67 -5.27
C ASN A 119 -8.29 -2.14 -3.98
N TRP A 120 -7.04 -1.70 -4.07
CA TRP A 120 -6.28 -1.20 -2.93
C TRP A 120 -6.76 0.17 -2.40
N ARG A 121 -7.89 0.71 -2.89
CA ARG A 121 -8.37 2.07 -2.53
C ARG A 121 -8.97 2.18 -1.12
N SER A 122 -9.33 1.06 -0.49
CA SER A 122 -10.20 1.08 0.70
C SER A 122 -9.66 0.29 1.89
N CYS A 123 -8.39 -0.10 1.83
CA CYS A 123 -7.72 -0.82 2.90
C CYS A 123 -6.70 0.14 3.48
N CYS A 124 -6.98 0.58 4.71
CA CYS A 124 -6.60 1.83 5.38
C CYS A 124 -7.37 3.08 4.83
#